data_AF-A0A1T4WP90-F1
#
_entry.id   AF-A0A1T4WP90-F1
#
_cell.length_a   1.000
_cell.length_b   1.000
_cell.length_c   1.000
_cell.angle_alpha   90.00
_cell.angle_beta   90.00
_cell.angle_gamma   90.00
#
_symmetry.space_group_name_H-M   'P 1'
#
loop_
_entity.id
_entity.type
_entity.pdbx_description
1 polymer ?
#
loop_
_entity_poly.entity_id
_entity_poly.type
_entity_poly.pdbx_seq_one_letter_code
_entity_poly.pdbx_strand_id
1 'polypeptide(L)'
;MRREEYACPNGCSLPPRKKQLREYRNGTYGFDFYDFTFCPCCGSLMPYSLKKLKGFFEVYNIHAALSDAVQLIYKSEFESAAREAFVAVENYLKKKSGLDSHGFDLATRALSFEIDKQTGEIKRAPLIAINDLKNESERNEQDGIRYMLMGFFQGPRNLYQHNHIGSGASNSISVIIEASFFLHLLDGHSITQNGRWIPETVDYREIYQKMPKRIDRWRLVRLLKKRARRLKKNS
;
A
#
# COMPACT_ATOMS: atom_id res chain seq x y z
N MET A 1 -0.19 -31.24 21.05
CA MET A 1 -1.25 -30.57 20.28
C MET A 1 -0.73 -29.22 19.77
N ARG A 2 -1.06 -28.83 18.53
CA ARG A 2 -0.66 -27.52 17.98
C ARG A 2 -1.59 -26.45 18.54
N ARG A 3 -1.07 -25.24 18.82
CA ARG A 3 -1.91 -24.11 19.24
C ARG A 3 -2.80 -23.67 18.09
N GLU A 4 -4.00 -23.16 18.41
CA GLU A 4 -4.97 -22.67 17.42
C GLU A 4 -4.37 -21.61 16.49
N GLU A 5 -3.48 -20.74 17.02
CA GLU A 5 -2.84 -19.68 16.24
C GLU A 5 -1.94 -20.19 15.10
N TYR A 6 -1.56 -21.47 15.11
CA TYR A 6 -0.76 -22.15 14.08
C TYR A 6 -1.50 -23.31 13.41
N ALA A 7 -2.80 -23.45 13.68
CA ALA A 7 -3.66 -24.42 13.01
C ALA A 7 -4.18 -23.84 11.69
N CYS A 8 -4.34 -24.70 10.70
CA CYS A 8 -4.86 -24.29 9.40
C CYS A 8 -6.33 -23.87 9.55
N PRO A 9 -6.74 -22.67 9.10
CA PRO A 9 -8.12 -22.22 9.20
C PRO A 9 -9.10 -23.13 8.43
N ASN A 10 -8.61 -23.77 7.36
CA ASN A 10 -9.39 -24.73 6.56
C ASN A 10 -9.39 -26.17 7.12
N GLY A 11 -8.84 -26.39 8.32
CA GLY A 11 -8.85 -27.71 8.97
C GLY A 11 -7.91 -28.77 8.35
N CYS A 12 -6.93 -28.38 7.52
CA CYS A 12 -6.00 -29.33 6.92
C CYS A 12 -5.19 -30.11 7.98
N SER A 13 -4.94 -31.39 7.72
CA SER A 13 -4.01 -32.20 8.52
C SER A 13 -2.58 -31.79 8.23
N LEU A 14 -1.93 -31.17 9.22
CA LEU A 14 -0.59 -30.60 9.06
C LEU A 14 0.49 -31.63 9.37
N PRO A 15 1.63 -31.59 8.67
CA PRO A 15 2.75 -32.48 8.94
C PRO A 15 3.25 -32.34 10.40
N PRO A 16 3.85 -33.41 10.95
CA PRO A 16 4.34 -33.41 12.32
C PRO A 16 5.40 -32.33 12.52
N ARG A 17 5.34 -31.65 13.67
CA ARG A 17 6.29 -30.58 14.01
C ARG A 17 7.65 -31.18 14.33
N LYS A 18 8.71 -30.52 13.86
CA LYS A 18 10.09 -30.84 14.23
C LYS A 18 10.64 -29.77 15.18
N LYS A 19 11.32 -30.19 16.24
CA LYS A 19 12.08 -29.28 17.10
C LYS A 19 13.37 -28.89 16.39
N GLN A 20 13.70 -27.61 16.41
CA GLN A 20 14.92 -27.06 15.82
C GLN A 20 15.50 -26.01 16.78
N LEU A 21 16.78 -25.71 16.62
CA LEU A 21 17.41 -24.62 17.35
C LEU A 21 16.76 -23.28 16.94
N ARG A 22 16.35 -22.49 17.94
CA ARG A 22 15.64 -21.24 17.76
C ARG A 22 16.17 -20.19 18.73
N GLU A 23 16.31 -18.96 18.24
CA GLU A 23 16.54 -17.78 19.08
C GLU A 23 15.20 -17.25 19.62
N TYR A 24 15.15 -17.02 20.92
CA TYR A 24 14.01 -16.45 21.64
C TYR A 24 14.11 -14.92 21.68
N ARG A 25 13.00 -14.24 22.00
CA ARG A 25 12.92 -12.76 21.99
C ARG A 25 13.88 -12.06 22.95
N ASN A 26 14.38 -12.76 23.96
CA ASN A 26 15.37 -12.28 24.93
C ASN A 26 16.82 -12.54 24.48
N GLY A 27 17.04 -12.98 23.24
CA GLY A 27 18.37 -13.27 22.68
C GLY A 27 18.98 -14.59 23.12
N THR A 28 18.24 -15.45 23.84
CA THR A 28 18.73 -16.78 24.22
C THR A 28 18.33 -17.84 23.18
N TYR A 29 19.01 -18.99 23.19
CA TYR A 29 18.74 -20.08 22.23
C TYR A 29 18.14 -21.30 22.92
N GLY A 30 17.31 -22.05 22.20
CA GLY A 30 16.83 -23.35 22.66
C GLY A 30 16.14 -24.15 21.57
N PHE A 31 15.82 -25.41 21.86
CA PHE A 31 15.09 -26.28 20.94
C PHE A 31 13.57 -26.08 21.07
N ASP A 32 12.95 -25.50 20.06
CA ASP A 32 11.52 -25.24 20.00
C ASP A 32 10.93 -25.69 18.65
N PHE A 33 9.60 -25.77 18.55
CA PHE A 33 8.93 -26.13 17.31
C PHE A 33 8.96 -24.96 16.32
N TYR A 34 9.33 -25.24 15.07
CA TYR A 34 9.11 -24.31 13.97
C TYR A 34 7.64 -24.40 13.54
N ASP A 35 6.81 -23.48 14.02
CA ASP A 35 5.43 -23.42 13.58
C ASP A 35 5.36 -22.84 12.15
N PHE A 36 4.43 -23.38 11.36
CA PHE A 36 4.24 -22.94 9.99
C PHE A 36 3.64 -21.53 9.96
N THR A 37 4.10 -20.69 9.04
CA THR A 37 3.51 -19.37 8.80
C THR A 37 2.35 -19.45 7.79
N PHE A 38 2.38 -20.44 6.90
CA PHE A 38 1.36 -20.76 5.91
C PHE A 38 1.07 -22.26 5.92
N CYS A 39 -0.12 -22.65 5.47
CA CYS A 39 -0.47 -24.06 5.36
C CYS A 39 0.31 -24.70 4.22
N PRO A 40 1.12 -25.74 4.46
CA PRO A 40 1.80 -26.45 3.39
C PRO A 40 0.83 -27.25 2.50
N CYS A 41 -0.42 -27.46 2.93
CA CYS A 41 -1.42 -28.21 2.17
C CYS A 41 -2.25 -27.32 1.24
N CYS A 42 -2.72 -26.17 1.73
CA CYS A 42 -3.63 -25.28 0.99
C CYS A 42 -3.11 -23.84 0.78
N GLY A 43 -1.91 -23.52 1.26
CA GLY A 43 -1.32 -22.19 1.13
C GLY A 43 -1.88 -21.11 2.07
N SER A 44 -2.96 -21.39 2.81
CA SER A 44 -3.60 -20.38 3.67
C SER A 44 -2.68 -19.86 4.78
N LEU A 45 -2.71 -18.55 5.02
CA LEU A 45 -2.09 -17.90 6.17
C LEU A 45 -2.59 -18.53 7.47
N MET A 46 -1.65 -18.85 8.36
CA MET A 46 -2.00 -19.23 9.72
C MET A 46 -2.55 -18.01 10.48
N PRO A 47 -3.45 -18.18 11.46
CA PRO A 47 -4.03 -17.05 12.21
C PRO A 47 -2.99 -16.13 12.84
N TYR A 48 -1.88 -16.68 13.35
CA TYR A 48 -0.73 -15.92 13.84
C TYR A 48 -0.16 -14.98 12.76
N SER A 49 0.13 -15.52 11.58
CA SER A 49 0.68 -14.78 10.44
C SER A 49 -0.28 -13.72 9.95
N LEU A 50 -1.58 -14.05 9.84
CA LEU A 50 -2.61 -13.10 9.44
C LEU A 50 -2.68 -11.91 10.41
N LYS A 51 -2.65 -12.17 11.72
CA LYS A 51 -2.64 -11.10 12.74
C LYS A 51 -1.41 -10.21 12.63
N LYS A 52 -0.24 -10.80 12.40
CA LYS A 52 1.02 -10.06 12.19
C LYS A 52 0.96 -9.20 10.93
N LEU A 53 0.44 -9.75 9.85
CA LEU A 53 0.33 -9.07 8.57
C LEU A 53 -0.64 -7.89 8.62
N LYS A 54 -1.78 -8.04 9.31
CA LYS A 54 -2.71 -6.93 9.57
C LYS A 54 -2.01 -5.78 10.29
N GLY A 55 -1.32 -6.07 11.40
CA GLY A 55 -0.56 -5.05 12.14
C GLY A 55 0.55 -4.43 11.30
N PHE A 56 1.18 -5.19 10.41
CA PHE A 56 2.20 -4.68 9.49
C PHE A 56 1.59 -3.69 8.47
N PHE A 57 0.47 -4.03 7.83
CA PHE A 57 -0.21 -3.12 6.90
C PHE A 57 -0.81 -1.89 7.57
N GLU A 58 -1.24 -2.01 8.84
CA GLU A 58 -1.64 -0.85 9.65
C GLU A 58 -0.46 0.10 9.87
N VAL A 59 0.73 -0.42 10.19
CA VAL A 59 1.95 0.40 10.39
C VAL A 59 2.40 1.06 9.10
N TYR A 60 2.32 0.35 7.97
CA TYR A 60 2.71 0.88 6.65
C TYR A 60 1.70 1.86 6.05
N ASN A 61 0.55 2.06 6.70
CA ASN A 61 -0.54 2.90 6.22
C ASN A 61 -0.89 2.66 4.75
N ILE A 62 -1.22 1.40 4.42
CA ILE A 62 -1.53 1.01 3.04
C ILE A 62 -2.65 1.88 2.47
N HIS A 63 -2.41 2.45 1.30
CA HIS A 63 -3.32 3.38 0.63
C HIS A 63 -4.72 2.78 0.43
N ALA A 64 -5.77 3.55 0.70
CA ALA A 64 -7.16 3.07 0.74
C ALA A 64 -7.64 2.44 -0.59
N ALA A 65 -7.10 2.89 -1.72
CA ALA A 65 -7.39 2.31 -3.04
C ALA A 65 -6.96 0.83 -3.17
N LEU A 66 -6.13 0.30 -2.26
CA LEU A 66 -5.70 -1.09 -2.23
C LEU A 66 -6.51 -1.96 -1.26
N SER A 67 -7.63 -1.45 -0.74
CA SER A 67 -8.45 -2.18 0.22
C SER A 67 -8.85 -3.58 -0.26
N ASP A 68 -9.26 -3.72 -1.53
CA ASP A 68 -9.63 -5.01 -2.12
C ASP A 68 -8.43 -5.96 -2.25
N ALA A 69 -7.29 -5.47 -2.74
CA ALA A 69 -6.04 -6.24 -2.79
C ALA A 69 -5.62 -6.76 -1.41
N VAL A 70 -5.74 -5.92 -0.38
CA VAL A 70 -5.44 -6.29 1.01
C VAL A 70 -6.41 -7.36 1.53
N GLN A 71 -7.70 -7.29 1.20
CA GLN A 71 -8.65 -8.34 1.58
C GLN A 71 -8.32 -9.68 0.92
N LEU A 72 -7.87 -9.67 -0.34
CA LEU A 72 -7.44 -10.89 -1.04
C LEU A 72 -6.22 -11.53 -0.37
N ILE A 73 -5.25 -10.73 0.09
CA ILE A 73 -4.13 -11.24 0.91
C ILE A 73 -4.65 -11.93 2.17
N TYR A 74 -5.61 -11.33 2.87
CA TYR A 74 -6.15 -11.91 4.10
C TYR A 74 -6.86 -13.24 3.87
N LYS A 75 -7.37 -13.48 2.66
CA LYS A 75 -7.92 -14.76 2.21
C LYS A 75 -6.87 -15.72 1.65
N SER A 76 -5.60 -15.30 1.58
CA SER A 76 -4.49 -16.03 0.96
C SER A 76 -4.62 -16.22 -0.55
N GLU A 77 -5.35 -15.32 -1.22
CA GLU A 77 -5.50 -15.27 -2.67
C GLU A 77 -4.39 -14.38 -3.27
N PHE A 78 -3.14 -14.83 -3.17
CA PHE A 78 -1.97 -13.98 -3.42
C PHE A 78 -1.84 -13.49 -4.86
N GLU A 79 -2.10 -14.34 -5.86
CA GLU A 79 -2.07 -13.95 -7.28
C GLU A 79 -3.13 -12.89 -7.58
N SER A 80 -4.37 -13.14 -7.15
CA SER A 80 -5.48 -12.19 -7.28
C SER A 80 -5.16 -10.86 -6.59
N ALA A 81 -4.57 -10.91 -5.39
CA ALA A 81 -4.19 -9.71 -4.65
C ALA A 81 -3.14 -8.86 -5.40
N ALA A 82 -2.12 -9.50 -5.98
CA ALA A 82 -1.12 -8.80 -6.76
C ALA A 82 -1.75 -8.16 -8.01
N ARG A 83 -2.59 -8.92 -8.74
CA ARG A 83 -3.32 -8.42 -9.91
C ARG A 83 -4.20 -7.21 -9.57
N GLU A 84 -4.95 -7.30 -8.48
CA GLU A 84 -5.82 -6.22 -8.00
C GLU A 84 -5.02 -4.96 -7.65
N ALA A 85 -3.85 -5.11 -7.03
CA ALA A 85 -2.99 -3.97 -6.73
C ALA A 85 -2.51 -3.23 -8.00
N PHE A 86 -2.14 -3.96 -9.07
CA PHE A 86 -1.78 -3.34 -10.35
C PHE A 86 -2.96 -2.58 -10.99
N VAL A 87 -4.15 -3.19 -10.96
CA VAL A 87 -5.37 -2.59 -11.50
C VAL A 87 -5.75 -1.34 -10.72
N ALA A 88 -5.63 -1.36 -9.39
CA ALA A 88 -5.89 -0.21 -8.53
C ALA A 88 -4.98 0.98 -8.88
N VAL A 89 -3.67 0.77 -9.05
CA VAL A 89 -2.72 1.83 -9.45
C VAL A 89 -3.06 2.37 -10.84
N GLU A 90 -3.34 1.50 -11.81
CA GLU A 90 -3.71 1.92 -13.16
C GLU A 90 -5.00 2.74 -13.18
N ASN A 91 -6.05 2.27 -12.52
CA ASN A 91 -7.33 2.98 -12.43
C ASN A 91 -7.17 4.32 -11.72
N TYR A 92 -6.31 4.39 -10.70
CA TYR A 92 -6.01 5.64 -10.01
C TYR A 92 -5.34 6.65 -10.95
N LEU A 93 -4.34 6.21 -11.72
CA LEU A 93 -3.67 7.02 -12.74
C LEU A 93 -4.64 7.50 -13.82
N LYS A 94 -5.48 6.61 -14.36
CA LYS A 94 -6.51 6.97 -15.35
C LYS A 94 -7.43 8.05 -14.83
N LYS A 95 -7.97 7.84 -13.61
CA LYS A 95 -8.90 8.79 -12.97
C LYS A 95 -8.24 10.15 -12.73
N LYS A 96 -6.98 10.17 -12.31
CA LYS A 96 -6.28 11.42 -11.95
C LYS A 96 -5.75 12.19 -13.16
N SER A 97 -5.30 11.47 -14.19
CA SER A 97 -4.79 12.09 -15.43
C SER A 97 -5.89 12.39 -16.47
N GLY A 98 -7.05 11.74 -16.37
CA GLY A 98 -8.11 11.82 -17.39
C GLY A 98 -7.77 11.08 -18.70
N LEU A 99 -6.71 10.27 -18.72
CA LEU A 99 -6.29 9.51 -19.89
C LEU A 99 -7.01 8.18 -19.99
N ASP A 100 -7.35 7.79 -21.22
CA ASP A 100 -7.76 6.42 -21.55
C ASP A 100 -6.63 5.66 -22.26
N SER A 101 -5.52 5.50 -21.54
CA SER A 101 -4.39 4.67 -21.98
C SER A 101 -4.00 3.68 -20.91
N HIS A 102 -3.12 2.73 -21.24
CA HIS A 102 -2.82 1.59 -20.37
C HIS A 102 -1.33 1.46 -20.05
N GLY A 103 -1.06 0.98 -18.84
CA GLY A 103 0.27 0.54 -18.39
C GLY A 103 1.37 1.56 -18.65
N PHE A 104 2.37 1.17 -19.43
CA PHE A 104 3.54 1.98 -19.73
C PHE A 104 3.18 3.34 -20.37
N ASP A 105 2.27 3.35 -21.36
CA ASP A 105 1.88 4.59 -22.05
C ASP A 105 1.14 5.54 -21.09
N LEU A 106 0.30 4.97 -20.21
CA LEU A 106 -0.40 5.74 -19.19
C LEU A 106 0.57 6.46 -18.25
N ALA A 107 1.53 5.73 -17.67
CA ALA A 107 2.52 6.33 -16.77
C ALA A 107 3.37 7.40 -17.49
N THR A 108 3.80 7.11 -18.71
CA THR A 108 4.60 8.03 -19.52
C THR A 108 3.86 9.33 -19.75
N ARG A 109 2.63 9.27 -20.27
CA ARG A 109 1.86 10.46 -20.62
C ARG A 109 1.39 11.23 -19.37
N ALA A 110 0.95 10.52 -18.33
CA ALA A 110 0.42 11.15 -17.12
C ALA A 110 1.47 11.99 -16.38
N LEU A 111 2.72 11.52 -16.30
CA LEU A 111 3.79 12.19 -15.53
C LEU A 111 4.79 12.97 -16.39
N SER A 112 4.72 12.91 -17.72
CA SER A 112 5.65 13.63 -18.60
C SER A 112 5.52 15.15 -18.50
N PHE A 113 6.65 15.83 -18.48
CA PHE A 113 6.73 17.30 -18.54
C PHE A 113 7.84 17.71 -19.51
N GLU A 114 7.79 18.95 -19.98
CA GLU A 114 8.81 19.51 -20.87
C GLU A 114 9.29 20.84 -20.32
N ILE A 115 10.61 21.05 -20.37
CA ILE A 115 11.24 22.30 -19.93
C ILE A 115 11.97 22.97 -21.08
N ASP A 116 12.01 24.29 -21.05
CA ASP A 116 13.00 25.04 -21.80
C ASP A 116 14.36 24.94 -21.08
N LYS A 117 15.37 24.42 -21.76
CA LYS A 117 16.71 24.28 -21.17
C LYS A 117 17.43 25.61 -20.97
N GLN A 118 17.03 26.66 -21.68
CA GLN A 118 17.65 27.99 -21.61
C GLN A 118 17.04 28.84 -20.49
N THR A 119 15.71 28.81 -20.34
CA THR A 119 15.01 29.61 -19.32
C THR A 119 14.69 28.84 -18.05
N GLY A 120 14.68 27.50 -18.11
CA GLY A 120 14.26 26.64 -17.01
C GLY A 120 12.75 26.58 -16.80
N GLU A 121 11.97 27.23 -17.66
CA GLU A 121 10.51 27.28 -17.57
C GLU A 121 9.85 26.01 -18.11
N ILE A 122 8.71 25.65 -17.53
CA ILE A 122 7.93 24.48 -17.93
C ILE A 122 7.11 24.83 -19.19
N LYS A 123 7.46 24.23 -20.33
CA LYS A 123 6.70 24.34 -21.59
C LYS A 123 5.43 23.51 -21.57
N ARG A 124 5.50 22.32 -20.98
CA ARG A 124 4.35 21.42 -20.80
C ARG A 124 4.37 20.87 -19.37
N ALA A 125 3.36 21.24 -18.61
CA ALA A 125 3.14 20.68 -17.29
C ALA A 125 2.66 19.20 -17.40
N PRO A 126 3.02 18.35 -16.43
CA PRO A 126 2.47 16.99 -16.39
C PRO A 126 0.99 17.02 -16.00
N LEU A 127 0.25 16.00 -16.42
CA LEU A 127 -1.15 15.83 -16.01
C LEU A 127 -1.24 15.50 -14.52
N ILE A 128 -0.22 14.82 -13.99
CA ILE A 128 -0.04 14.54 -12.57
C ILE A 128 1.35 15.03 -12.17
N ALA A 129 1.38 16.10 -11.38
CA ALA A 129 2.59 16.60 -10.74
C ALA A 129 2.76 15.93 -9.36
N ILE A 130 3.92 15.33 -9.11
CA ILE A 130 4.30 14.76 -7.80
C ILE A 130 4.75 15.88 -6.84
N ASN A 131 5.34 16.94 -7.39
CA ASN A 131 5.85 18.10 -6.67
C ASN A 131 5.69 19.37 -7.52
N ASP A 132 6.30 20.49 -7.08
CA ASP A 132 6.16 21.79 -7.74
C ASP A 132 7.08 21.98 -8.96
N LEU A 133 7.98 21.03 -9.24
CA LEU A 133 8.96 21.06 -10.35
C LEU A 133 9.89 22.30 -10.36
N LYS A 134 10.05 22.98 -9.23
CA LYS A 134 10.76 24.27 -9.14
C LYS A 134 12.25 24.13 -9.42
N ASN A 135 12.87 23.15 -8.78
CA ASN A 135 14.32 22.91 -8.86
C ASN A 135 14.63 21.61 -9.62
N GLU A 136 15.90 21.40 -9.91
CA GLU A 136 16.37 20.20 -10.62
C GLU A 136 16.06 18.91 -9.83
N SER A 137 16.20 18.92 -8.50
CA SER A 137 15.90 17.76 -7.66
C SER A 137 14.44 17.33 -7.76
N GLU A 138 13.50 18.28 -7.74
CA GLU A 138 12.06 18.04 -7.91
C GLU A 138 11.74 17.50 -9.31
N ARG A 139 12.39 18.04 -10.34
CA ARG A 139 12.26 17.54 -11.72
C ARG A 139 12.79 16.12 -11.87
N ASN A 140 13.94 15.83 -11.27
CA ASN A 140 14.54 14.50 -11.25
C ASN A 140 13.68 13.50 -10.47
N GLU A 141 13.03 13.95 -9.38
CA GLU A 141 12.05 13.14 -8.66
C GLU A 141 10.84 12.81 -9.56
N GLN A 142 10.25 13.80 -10.24
CA GLN A 142 9.13 13.56 -11.16
C GLN A 142 9.48 12.53 -12.25
N ASP A 143 10.64 12.69 -12.90
CA ASP A 143 11.11 11.75 -13.93
C ASP A 143 11.45 10.38 -13.33
N GLY A 144 12.09 10.33 -12.16
CA GLY A 144 12.41 9.10 -11.45
C GLY A 144 11.16 8.28 -11.12
N ILE A 145 10.13 8.93 -10.56
CA ILE A 145 8.84 8.27 -10.26
C ILE A 145 8.13 7.84 -11.54
N ARG A 146 8.18 8.64 -12.61
CA ARG A 146 7.68 8.24 -13.93
C ARG A 146 8.34 6.93 -14.39
N TYR A 147 9.67 6.84 -14.34
CA TYR A 147 10.40 5.64 -14.76
C TYR A 147 10.10 4.42 -13.88
N MET A 148 9.99 4.61 -12.57
CA MET A 148 9.61 3.53 -11.65
C MET A 148 8.21 3.00 -11.98
N LEU A 149 7.22 3.87 -12.19
CA LEU A 149 5.86 3.48 -12.57
C LEU A 149 5.82 2.79 -13.95
N MET A 150 6.60 3.27 -14.91
CA MET A 150 6.77 2.60 -16.21
C MET A 150 7.29 1.17 -16.04
N GLY A 151 8.34 0.98 -15.22
CA GLY A 151 8.90 -0.33 -14.91
C GLY A 151 7.93 -1.23 -14.16
N PHE A 152 7.18 -0.68 -13.20
CA PHE A 152 6.15 -1.39 -12.44
C PHE A 152 5.05 -1.98 -13.36
N PHE A 153 4.63 -1.24 -14.38
CA PHE A 153 3.67 -1.73 -15.37
C PHE A 153 4.29 -2.64 -16.42
N GLN A 154 5.50 -2.36 -16.89
CA GLN A 154 6.11 -3.15 -17.96
C GLN A 154 6.62 -4.51 -17.49
N GLY A 155 7.14 -4.58 -16.26
CA GLY A 155 7.69 -5.80 -15.68
C GLY A 155 6.63 -6.59 -14.93
N PRO A 156 6.48 -6.40 -13.60
CA PRO A 156 5.63 -7.24 -12.77
C PRO A 156 4.19 -7.37 -13.27
N ARG A 157 3.51 -6.26 -13.61
CA ARG A 157 2.11 -6.32 -14.05
C ARG A 157 1.93 -7.19 -15.29
N ASN A 158 2.73 -6.97 -16.35
CA ASN A 158 2.60 -7.73 -17.59
C ASN A 158 2.82 -9.23 -17.34
N LEU A 159 3.78 -9.57 -16.47
CA LEU A 159 4.05 -10.94 -16.08
C LEU A 159 2.87 -11.58 -15.34
N TYR A 160 2.24 -10.89 -14.38
CA TYR A 160 1.08 -11.40 -13.63
C TYR A 160 -0.24 -11.39 -14.42
N GLN A 161 -0.37 -10.55 -15.46
CA GLN A 161 -1.59 -10.46 -16.26
C GLN A 161 -1.60 -11.41 -17.46
N HIS A 162 -0.45 -11.67 -18.06
CA HIS A 162 -0.34 -12.51 -19.27
C HIS A 162 0.10 -13.95 -18.98
N ASN A 163 0.71 -14.22 -17.82
CA ASN A 163 1.11 -15.56 -17.42
C ASN A 163 0.47 -15.92 -16.08
N HIS A 164 0.03 -17.18 -15.91
CA HIS A 164 -0.38 -17.73 -14.60
C HIS A 164 0.84 -17.95 -13.70
N ILE A 165 1.51 -16.87 -13.32
CA ILE A 165 2.64 -16.92 -12.40
C ILE A 165 2.05 -16.99 -11.00
N GLY A 166 2.21 -18.15 -10.37
CA GLY A 166 1.87 -18.31 -8.96
C GLY A 166 2.63 -17.27 -8.14
N SER A 167 1.91 -16.32 -7.55
CA SER A 167 2.51 -15.34 -6.64
C SER A 167 2.61 -15.95 -5.24
N GLY A 168 3.83 -16.08 -4.73
CA GLY A 168 4.03 -16.37 -3.31
C GLY A 168 3.59 -15.20 -2.44
N ALA A 169 3.26 -15.46 -1.18
CA ALA A 169 2.84 -14.43 -0.23
C ALA A 169 3.83 -13.26 -0.15
N SER A 170 5.14 -13.54 -0.19
CA SER A 170 6.19 -12.51 -0.17
C SER A 170 6.06 -11.53 -1.34
N ASN A 171 5.85 -12.05 -2.55
CA ASN A 171 5.79 -11.23 -3.76
C ASN A 171 4.55 -10.36 -3.74
N SER A 172 3.38 -10.91 -3.39
CA SER A 172 2.15 -10.13 -3.34
C SER A 172 2.17 -9.07 -2.24
N ILE A 173 2.79 -9.35 -1.09
CA ILE A 173 2.99 -8.34 -0.04
C ILE A 173 3.89 -7.21 -0.55
N SER A 174 5.01 -7.53 -1.22
CA SER A 174 5.90 -6.52 -1.79
C SER A 174 5.19 -5.66 -2.85
N VAL A 175 4.41 -6.28 -3.74
CA VAL A 175 3.62 -5.57 -4.76
C VAL A 175 2.62 -4.61 -4.12
N ILE A 176 1.94 -5.01 -3.04
CA ILE A 176 0.99 -4.13 -2.34
C ILE A 176 1.69 -2.94 -1.68
N ILE A 177 2.85 -3.17 -1.05
CA ILE A 177 3.63 -2.08 -0.44
C ILE A 177 4.11 -1.11 -1.52
N GLU A 178 4.62 -1.63 -2.63
CA GLU A 178 5.11 -0.82 -3.75
C GLU A 178 3.97 -0.05 -4.44
N ALA A 179 2.83 -0.71 -4.70
CA ALA A 179 1.63 -0.07 -5.20
C ALA A 179 1.16 1.05 -4.26
N SER A 180 1.18 0.79 -2.94
CA SER A 180 0.79 1.78 -1.93
C SER A 180 1.73 2.97 -1.94
N PHE A 181 3.03 2.73 -2.09
CA PHE A 181 4.03 3.77 -2.22
C PHE A 181 3.73 4.66 -3.42
N PHE A 182 3.48 4.09 -4.61
CA PHE A 182 3.12 4.89 -5.79
C PHE A 182 1.84 5.68 -5.62
N LEU A 183 0.79 5.08 -5.06
CA LEU A 183 -0.49 5.77 -4.85
C LEU A 183 -0.33 6.99 -3.92
N HIS A 184 0.44 6.84 -2.85
CA HIS A 184 0.80 7.94 -1.96
C HIS A 184 1.56 9.04 -2.73
N LEU A 185 2.57 8.68 -3.52
CA LEU A 185 3.29 9.69 -4.32
C LEU A 185 2.38 10.43 -5.30
N LEU A 186 1.46 9.70 -5.94
CA LEU A 186 0.48 10.29 -6.86
C LEU A 186 -0.43 11.29 -6.15
N ASP A 187 -0.64 11.17 -4.84
CA ASP A 187 -1.37 12.13 -4.00
C ASP A 187 -0.60 13.41 -3.65
N GLY A 188 0.57 13.59 -4.24
CA GLY A 188 1.43 14.75 -4.01
C GLY A 188 2.34 14.56 -2.79
N HIS A 189 2.57 13.32 -2.38
CA HIS A 189 3.62 13.02 -1.43
C HIS A 189 4.96 13.02 -2.17
N SER A 190 5.80 13.99 -1.86
CA SER A 190 7.16 14.06 -2.39
C SER A 190 8.13 13.39 -1.41
N ILE A 191 9.01 12.55 -1.94
CA ILE A 191 10.12 11.90 -1.25
C ILE A 191 11.16 12.93 -0.81
N THR A 192 11.31 14.01 -1.58
CA THR A 192 12.27 15.09 -1.26
C THR A 192 11.75 16.01 -0.16
N GLN A 193 10.47 15.97 0.18
CA GLN A 193 9.94 16.66 1.34
C GLN A 193 10.20 15.84 2.61
N ASN A 194 10.76 16.51 3.64
CA ASN A 194 10.88 15.93 4.98
C ASN A 194 9.55 15.32 5.39
N GLY A 195 9.57 14.13 6.00
CA GLY A 195 8.38 13.42 6.48
C GLY A 195 7.53 14.31 7.39
N ARG A 196 6.58 15.03 6.79
CA ARG A 196 5.51 15.72 7.49
C ARG A 196 4.43 14.68 7.70
N TRP A 197 3.89 14.61 8.90
CA TRP A 197 2.68 13.85 9.16
C TRP A 197 1.64 14.29 8.14
N ILE A 198 1.31 13.41 7.19
CA ILE A 198 0.25 13.65 6.23
C ILE A 198 -1.04 13.51 7.03
N PRO A 199 -1.79 14.60 7.27
CA PRO A 199 -3.14 14.43 7.73
C PRO A 199 -3.89 13.82 6.54
N GLU A 200 -4.23 12.53 6.62
CA GLU A 200 -5.24 11.98 5.72
C GLU A 200 -6.44 12.94 5.70
N THR A 201 -7.04 13.13 4.53
CA THR A 201 -8.30 13.86 4.39
C THR A 201 -9.39 13.00 5.04
N VAL A 202 -9.42 13.05 6.37
CA VAL A 202 -10.37 12.29 7.17
C VAL A 202 -11.77 12.81 6.85
N ASP A 203 -12.58 12.00 6.17
CA ASP A 203 -14.01 12.29 6.00
C ASP A 203 -14.72 12.09 7.34
N TYR A 204 -14.71 13.15 8.14
CA TYR A 204 -15.38 13.18 9.42
C TYR A 204 -16.89 12.96 9.32
N ARG A 205 -17.51 13.19 8.16
CA ARG A 205 -18.94 12.94 7.94
C ARG A 205 -19.20 11.44 7.84
N GLU A 206 -18.40 10.73 7.06
CA GLU A 206 -18.48 9.28 6.97
C GLU A 206 -18.24 8.61 8.33
N ILE A 207 -17.19 9.04 9.04
CA ILE A 207 -16.89 8.54 10.40
C ILE A 207 -18.07 8.80 11.33
N TYR A 208 -18.65 10.00 11.30
CA TYR A 208 -19.80 10.33 12.14
C TYR A 208 -21.00 9.42 11.85
N GLN A 209 -21.29 9.12 10.58
CA GLN A 209 -22.39 8.24 10.17
C GLN A 209 -22.17 6.79 10.61
N LYS A 210 -20.95 6.28 10.46
CA LYS A 210 -20.57 4.90 10.84
C LYS A 210 -20.36 4.70 12.34
N MET A 211 -20.27 5.77 13.15
CA MET A 211 -20.19 5.65 14.61
C MET A 211 -21.53 5.16 15.20
N PRO A 212 -21.60 3.99 15.87
CA PRO A 212 -22.86 3.46 16.38
C PRO A 212 -23.34 4.17 17.66
N LYS A 213 -22.41 4.65 18.49
CA LYS A 213 -22.73 5.27 19.79
C LYS A 213 -22.94 6.78 19.66
N ARG A 214 -24.09 7.28 20.12
CA ARG A 214 -24.40 8.73 20.15
C ARG A 214 -23.39 9.55 20.96
N ILE A 215 -22.86 8.98 22.04
CA ILE A 215 -21.84 9.64 22.88
C ILE A 215 -20.56 9.90 22.09
N ASP A 216 -20.11 8.94 21.27
CA ASP A 216 -18.89 9.09 20.49
C ASP A 216 -19.07 10.08 19.34
N ARG A 217 -20.25 10.08 18.70
CA ARG A 217 -20.66 11.13 17.74
C ARG A 217 -20.58 12.53 18.36
N TRP A 218 -21.09 12.69 19.58
CA TRP A 218 -21.04 13.98 20.29
C TRP A 218 -19.59 14.39 20.63
N ARG A 219 -18.78 13.44 21.10
CA ARG A 219 -17.34 13.66 21.37
C ARG A 219 -16.60 14.10 20.11
N LEU A 220 -16.85 13.45 18.97
CA LEU A 220 -16.25 13.80 17.68
C LEU A 220 -16.60 15.24 17.28
N VAL A 221 -17.88 15.62 17.33
CA VAL A 221 -18.32 16.99 17.01
C VAL A 221 -17.65 18.01 17.95
N ARG A 222 -17.54 17.70 19.25
CA ARG A 222 -16.87 18.59 20.23
C ARG A 222 -15.38 18.74 19.92
N LEU A 223 -14.71 17.65 19.54
CA LEU A 223 -13.30 17.65 19.14
C LEU A 223 -13.09 18.51 17.89
N LEU A 224 -13.91 18.33 16.86
CA LEU A 224 -13.85 19.10 15.61
C LEU A 224 -14.08 20.60 15.85
N LYS A 225 -15.08 20.96 16.66
CA LYS A 225 -15.31 22.35 17.07
C LYS A 225 -14.10 22.94 17.81
N LYS A 226 -13.46 22.17 18.69
CA LYS A 226 -12.26 22.59 19.42
C LYS A 226 -11.07 22.80 18.48
N ARG A 227 -10.89 21.91 17.50
CA ARG A 227 -9.84 22.01 16.47
C ARG A 227 -10.05 23.24 15.59
N ALA A 228 -11.26 23.48 15.09
CA ALA A 228 -11.60 24.65 14.28
C ALA A 228 -11.34 25.97 15.02
N ARG A 229 -11.66 26.04 16.32
CA ARG A 229 -11.36 27.21 17.16
C ARG A 229 -9.86 27.45 17.33
N ARG A 230 -9.05 26.39 17.48
CA ARG A 230 -7.59 26.50 17.57
C ARG A 230 -6.96 26.98 16.27
N LEU A 231 -7.40 26.43 15.13
CA LEU A 231 -6.89 26.84 13.82
C LEU A 231 -7.15 28.33 13.58
N LYS A 232 -8.37 28.81 13.85
CA LYS A 232 -8.73 30.24 13.79
C LYS A 232 -7.92 31.16 14.71
N LYS A 233 -7.29 30.64 15.76
CA LYS A 233 -6.47 31.44 16.70
C LYS A 233 -5.01 31.52 16.27
N ASN A 234 -4.58 30.61 15.39
CA ASN A 234 -3.22 30.49 14.89
C ASN A 234 -3.11 30.88 13.40
N SER A 235 -4.20 31.39 12.81
CA SER A 235 -4.22 32.06 11.49
C SER A 235 -4.27 33.56 11.73
#